data_AF-A0A3S4TSZ4-F1
#
_entry.id   AF-A0A3S4TSZ4-F1
#
_cell.length_a   1.000
_cell.length_b   1.000
_cell.length_c   1.000
_cell.angle_alpha   90.00
_cell.angle_beta   90.00
_cell.angle_gamma   90.00
#
_symmetry.space_group_name_H-M   'P 1'
#
loop_
_entity.id
_entity.type
_entity.pdbx_description
1 polymer ?
#
loop_
_entity_poly.entity_id
_entity_poly.type
_entity_poly.pdbx_seq_one_letter_code
_entity_poly.pdbx_strand_id
1 'polypeptide(L)'
;MNAVPPNPTDEGCAALVERLGSRSIVFVGLMGAGKTAIGRKVATMLSLPFMDSDQEIESVSRMTVPELFERYGEPEFRALEQRVILRLLENGPQVLSTGGGAFMNAQTREAISAHGVSVWLKADLDLLMERVSKKQNRPLLKNPDPRAVLEKLMGERYPVYA
;
A
#
# COMPACT_ATOMS: atom_id res chain seq x y z
N MET A 1 26.05 10.73 -9.40
CA MET A 1 24.91 11.59 -9.05
C MET A 1 23.88 11.44 -10.17
N ASN A 2 22.86 10.61 -9.98
CA ASN A 2 21.79 10.51 -10.98
C ASN A 2 20.93 11.76 -10.84
N ALA A 3 20.88 12.59 -11.87
CA ALA A 3 19.98 13.73 -11.91
C ALA A 3 18.56 13.24 -11.65
N VAL A 4 17.86 13.86 -10.70
CA VAL A 4 16.43 13.62 -10.53
C VAL A 4 15.78 14.07 -11.83
N PRO A 5 15.08 13.19 -12.56
CA PRO A 5 14.41 13.59 -13.79
C PRO A 5 13.45 14.75 -13.49
N PRO A 6 13.28 15.70 -14.42
CA PRO A 6 12.33 16.78 -14.23
C PRO A 6 10.95 16.20 -13.94
N ASN A 7 10.15 16.92 -13.14
CA ASN A 7 8.76 16.54 -12.93
C ASN A 7 8.07 16.39 -14.30
N PRO A 8 7.19 15.39 -14.47
CA PRO A 8 6.44 15.22 -15.71
C PRO A 8 5.68 16.50 -16.05
N THR A 9 5.63 16.82 -17.34
CA THR A 9 4.80 17.90 -17.88
C THR A 9 3.32 17.54 -17.77
N ASP A 10 2.45 18.55 -17.79
CA ASP A 10 1.00 18.33 -17.78
C ASP A 10 0.53 17.43 -18.94
N GLU A 11 1.12 17.58 -20.14
CA GLU A 11 0.89 16.69 -21.29
C GLU A 11 1.30 15.24 -21.01
N GLY A 12 2.42 15.03 -20.32
CA GLY A 12 2.89 13.70 -19.94
C GLY A 12 1.97 13.03 -18.92
N CYS A 13 1.45 13.80 -17.96
CA CYS A 13 0.45 13.32 -17.00
C CYS A 13 -0.87 12.96 -17.67
N ALA A 14 -1.37 13.81 -18.58
CA ALA A 14 -2.62 13.56 -19.32
C ALA A 14 -2.55 12.27 -20.16
N ALA A 15 -1.46 12.08 -20.92
CA ALA A 15 -1.23 10.87 -21.70
C ALA A 15 -1.15 9.61 -20.82
N LEU A 16 -0.59 9.73 -19.61
CA LEU A 16 -0.52 8.62 -18.67
C LEU A 16 -1.91 8.25 -18.12
N VAL A 17 -2.73 9.23 -17.77
CA VAL A 17 -4.12 9.01 -17.32
C VAL A 17 -4.96 8.37 -18.43
N GLU A 18 -4.83 8.83 -19.67
CA GLU A 18 -5.49 8.22 -20.82
C GLU A 18 -5.09 6.74 -20.97
N ARG A 19 -3.79 6.44 -20.87
CA ARG A 19 -3.28 5.06 -20.95
C ARG A 19 -3.72 4.19 -19.77
N LEU A 20 -3.91 4.76 -18.58
CA LEU A 20 -4.46 4.01 -17.44
C LEU A 20 -5.89 3.57 -17.71
N GLY A 21 -6.70 4.41 -18.37
CA GLY A 21 -8.12 4.15 -18.58
C GLY A 21 -8.85 4.08 -17.24
N SER A 22 -9.59 3.00 -16.98
CA SER A 22 -10.25 2.74 -15.69
C SER A 22 -9.33 2.09 -14.64
N ARG A 23 -8.07 1.81 -14.96
CA ARG A 23 -7.17 1.07 -14.05
C ARG A 23 -6.62 1.95 -12.95
N SER A 24 -6.49 1.38 -11.76
CA SER A 24 -5.89 2.06 -10.60
C SER A 24 -4.37 1.91 -10.55
N ILE A 25 -3.65 2.89 -10.04
CA ILE A 25 -2.25 2.72 -9.62
C ILE A 25 -2.26 2.20 -8.19
N VAL A 26 -1.69 1.03 -7.94
CA VAL A 26 -1.73 0.37 -6.62
C VAL A 26 -0.34 0.29 -6.01
N PHE A 27 -0.08 1.06 -4.96
CA PHE A 27 1.19 1.02 -4.24
C PHE A 27 1.24 -0.15 -3.25
N VAL A 28 2.26 -1.00 -3.41
CA VAL A 28 2.51 -2.18 -2.58
C VAL A 28 3.92 -2.11 -1.97
N GLY A 29 4.15 -2.88 -0.91
CA GLY A 29 5.41 -2.91 -0.18
C GLY A 29 5.22 -2.85 1.33
N LEU A 30 6.31 -2.98 2.08
CA LEU A 30 6.26 -3.01 3.54
C LEU A 30 5.84 -1.66 4.14
N MET A 31 5.49 -1.70 5.41
CA MET A 31 5.33 -0.47 6.19
C MET A 31 6.64 0.31 6.26
N GLY A 32 6.55 1.65 6.27
CA GLY A 32 7.73 2.51 6.20
C GLY A 32 8.22 2.75 4.77
N ALA A 33 7.77 1.98 3.77
CA ALA A 33 8.18 2.18 2.38
C ALA A 33 7.75 3.53 1.77
N GLY A 34 6.79 4.22 2.39
CA GLY A 34 6.33 5.55 1.96
C GLY A 34 5.12 5.55 1.03
N LYS A 35 4.39 4.43 0.91
CA LYS A 35 3.23 4.24 0.03
C LYS A 35 2.20 5.36 0.12
N THR A 36 1.71 5.70 1.31
CA THR A 36 0.74 6.79 1.48
C THR A 36 1.32 8.15 1.07
N ALA A 37 2.58 8.43 1.39
CA ALA A 37 3.19 9.73 1.09
C ALA A 37 3.46 9.92 -0.42
N ILE A 38 4.03 8.90 -1.07
CA ILE A 38 4.28 8.90 -2.51
C ILE A 38 2.97 8.82 -3.28
N GLY A 39 2.04 7.97 -2.85
CA GLY A 39 0.73 7.81 -3.48
C GLY A 39 -0.08 9.10 -3.49
N ARG A 40 -0.10 9.87 -2.39
CA ARG A 40 -0.76 11.20 -2.39
C ARG A 40 -0.13 12.16 -3.40
N LYS A 41 1.21 12.20 -3.50
CA LYS A 41 1.89 13.04 -4.49
C LYS A 41 1.52 12.64 -5.92
N VAL A 42 1.55 11.34 -6.22
CA VAL A 42 1.18 10.83 -7.55
C VAL A 42 -0.29 11.13 -7.86
N ALA A 43 -1.19 10.95 -6.90
CA ALA A 43 -2.60 11.28 -7.05
C ALA A 43 -2.80 12.77 -7.40
N THR A 44 -2.13 13.67 -6.68
CA THR A 44 -2.16 15.11 -6.96
C THR A 44 -1.61 15.42 -8.35
N MET A 45 -0.47 14.83 -8.74
CA MET A 45 0.15 15.07 -10.04
C MET A 45 -0.72 14.60 -11.21
N LEU A 46 -1.47 13.53 -11.02
CA LEU A 46 -2.36 12.96 -12.04
C LEU A 46 -3.81 13.45 -11.94
N SER A 47 -4.10 14.34 -10.97
CA SER A 47 -5.47 14.76 -10.64
C SER A 47 -6.45 13.60 -10.41
N LEU A 48 -5.97 12.52 -9.78
CA LEU A 48 -6.76 11.32 -9.46
C LEU A 48 -7.12 11.28 -7.96
N PRO A 49 -8.21 10.59 -7.57
CA PRO A 49 -8.48 10.31 -6.16
C PRO A 49 -7.35 9.49 -5.52
N PHE A 50 -7.09 9.73 -4.23
CA PHE A 50 -6.19 8.92 -3.42
C PHE A 50 -6.99 8.15 -2.37
N MET A 51 -6.80 6.82 -2.32
CA MET A 51 -7.39 5.93 -1.33
C MET A 51 -6.30 5.21 -0.54
N ASP A 52 -6.53 5.02 0.76
CA ASP A 52 -5.68 4.21 1.63
C ASP A 52 -6.51 3.05 2.19
N SER A 53 -6.15 1.81 1.86
CA SER A 53 -6.97 0.65 2.22
C SER A 53 -7.14 0.49 3.72
N ASP A 54 -6.13 0.86 4.52
CA ASP A 54 -6.21 0.75 5.98
C ASP A 54 -7.27 1.74 6.50
N GLN A 55 -7.33 2.96 5.95
CA GLN A 55 -8.35 3.96 6.32
C GLN A 55 -9.75 3.51 5.90
N GLU A 56 -9.89 2.91 4.73
CA GLU A 56 -11.17 2.38 4.26
C GLU A 56 -11.66 1.21 5.13
N ILE A 57 -10.75 0.30 5.53
CA ILE A 57 -11.05 -0.79 6.48
C ILE A 57 -11.56 -0.21 7.80
N GLU A 58 -10.88 0.80 8.35
CA GLU A 58 -11.30 1.43 9.61
C GLU A 58 -12.66 2.13 9.48
N SER A 59 -12.90 2.81 8.36
CA SER A 59 -14.17 3.45 8.04
C SER A 59 -15.33 2.45 7.97
N VAL A 60 -15.17 1.34 7.23
CA VAL A 60 -16.26 0.36 7.06
C VAL A 60 -16.51 -0.49 8.30
N SER A 61 -15.47 -0.76 9.10
CA SER A 61 -15.58 -1.56 10.31
C SER A 61 -15.96 -0.75 11.55
N ARG A 62 -15.79 0.58 11.49
CA ARG A 62 -15.88 1.50 12.65
C ARG A 62 -14.94 1.08 13.79
N MET A 63 -13.82 0.45 13.45
CA MET A 63 -12.78 -0.01 14.37
C MET A 63 -11.42 0.31 13.77
N THR A 64 -10.46 0.67 14.60
CA THR A 64 -9.07 0.81 14.18
C THR A 64 -8.49 -0.56 13.79
N VAL A 65 -7.43 -0.56 12.97
CA VAL A 65 -6.74 -1.82 12.62
C VAL A 65 -6.28 -2.59 13.87
N PRO A 66 -5.66 -1.98 14.89
CA PRO A 66 -5.31 -2.69 16.13
C PRO A 66 -6.51 -3.34 16.83
N GLU A 67 -7.65 -2.64 16.91
CA GLU A 67 -8.88 -3.19 17.52
C GLU A 67 -9.43 -4.39 16.74
N LEU A 68 -9.39 -4.34 15.40
CA LEU A 68 -9.78 -5.48 14.57
C LEU A 68 -8.90 -6.71 14.83
N PHE A 69 -7.59 -6.53 14.93
CA PHE A 69 -6.66 -7.62 15.25
C PHE A 69 -6.90 -8.17 16.65
N GLU A 70 -7.13 -7.31 17.65
CA GLU A 70 -7.37 -7.73 19.03
C GLU A 70 -8.70 -8.47 19.18
N ARG A 71 -9.76 -8.00 18.51
CA ARG A 71 -11.11 -8.55 18.66
C ARG A 71 -11.39 -9.77 17.80
N TYR A 72 -10.84 -9.80 16.58
CA TYR A 72 -11.17 -10.83 15.59
C TYR A 72 -9.96 -11.62 15.10
N GLY A 73 -8.74 -11.16 15.35
CA GLY A 73 -7.54 -11.82 14.86
C GLY A 73 -7.16 -11.45 13.43
N GLU A 74 -5.98 -11.91 13.02
CA GLU A 74 -5.44 -11.63 11.69
C GLU A 74 -6.26 -12.23 10.53
N PRO A 75 -6.77 -13.48 10.58
CA PRO A 75 -7.48 -14.07 9.43
C PRO A 75 -8.70 -13.25 9.01
N GLU A 76 -9.49 -12.78 9.98
CA GLU A 76 -10.68 -11.97 9.81
C GLU A 76 -10.35 -10.58 9.28
N PHE A 77 -9.27 -9.97 9.79
CA PHE A 77 -8.72 -8.73 9.24
C PHE A 77 -8.33 -8.92 7.78
N ARG A 78 -7.62 -10.00 7.43
CA ARG A 78 -7.21 -10.28 6.04
C ARG A 78 -8.39 -10.51 5.11
N ALA A 79 -9.43 -11.21 5.58
CA ALA A 79 -10.66 -11.38 4.82
C ALA A 79 -11.41 -10.06 4.60
N LEU A 80 -11.39 -9.14 5.56
CA LEU A 80 -11.92 -7.78 5.39
C LEU A 80 -11.05 -6.94 4.44
N GLU A 81 -9.73 -6.94 4.62
CA GLU A 81 -8.75 -6.23 3.77
C GLU A 81 -8.94 -6.62 2.30
N GLN A 82 -9.07 -7.91 2.02
CA GLN A 82 -9.33 -8.41 0.68
C GLN A 82 -10.64 -7.84 0.10
N ARG A 83 -11.76 -7.96 0.83
CA ARG A 83 -13.07 -7.47 0.36
C ARG A 83 -13.07 -5.97 0.07
N VAL A 84 -12.42 -5.19 0.94
CA VAL A 84 -12.29 -3.73 0.75
C VAL A 84 -11.47 -3.41 -0.50
N ILE A 85 -10.33 -4.07 -0.69
CA ILE A 85 -9.48 -3.80 -1.87
C ILE A 85 -10.19 -4.18 -3.16
N LEU A 86 -10.87 -5.33 -3.22
CA LEU A 86 -11.64 -5.74 -4.40
C LEU A 86 -12.69 -4.68 -4.77
N ARG A 87 -13.49 -4.22 -3.80
CA ARG A 87 -14.47 -3.15 -4.01
C ARG A 87 -13.82 -1.84 -4.48
N LEU A 88 -12.69 -1.46 -3.90
CA LEU A 88 -12.01 -0.22 -4.30
C LEU A 88 -11.57 -0.30 -5.77
N LEU A 89 -11.02 -1.43 -6.20
CA LEU A 89 -10.53 -1.63 -7.55
C LEU A 89 -11.63 -1.55 -8.64
N GLU A 90 -12.89 -1.78 -8.29
CA GLU A 90 -14.03 -1.61 -9.21
C GLU A 90 -14.31 -0.14 -9.58
N ASN A 91 -13.82 0.83 -8.80
CA ASN A 91 -14.16 2.25 -8.92
C ASN A 91 -13.02 3.12 -9.49
N GLY A 92 -12.05 2.52 -10.21
CA GLY A 92 -10.95 3.25 -10.81
C GLY A 92 -11.36 4.19 -11.97
N PRO A 93 -10.44 5.09 -12.41
CA PRO A 93 -9.05 5.18 -12.01
C PRO A 93 -8.83 5.97 -10.71
N GLN A 94 -7.86 5.53 -9.93
CA GLN A 94 -7.44 6.17 -8.67
C GLN A 94 -6.02 5.73 -8.31
N VAL A 95 -5.45 6.35 -7.28
CA VAL A 95 -4.23 5.88 -6.62
C VAL A 95 -4.59 5.21 -5.31
N LEU A 96 -4.27 3.92 -5.17
CA LEU A 96 -4.55 3.11 -4.00
C LEU A 96 -3.26 2.76 -3.26
N SER A 97 -3.16 3.13 -1.98
CA SER A 97 -2.12 2.65 -1.07
C SER A 97 -2.65 1.46 -0.27
N THR A 98 -1.95 0.32 -0.29
CA THR A 98 -2.40 -0.87 0.43
C THR A 98 -1.72 -1.06 1.78
N GLY A 99 -2.34 -1.86 2.65
CA GLY A 99 -1.68 -2.47 3.80
C GLY A 99 -0.46 -3.31 3.37
N GLY A 100 0.52 -3.46 4.27
CA GLY A 100 1.75 -4.19 3.95
C GLY A 100 1.55 -5.70 3.75
N GLY A 101 0.43 -6.28 4.19
CA GLY A 101 0.11 -7.69 3.99
C GLY A 101 -0.82 -7.97 2.82
N ALA A 102 -1.52 -6.93 2.31
CA ALA A 102 -2.55 -7.06 1.28
C ALA A 102 -2.12 -7.89 0.06
N PHE A 103 -0.93 -7.62 -0.48
CA PHE A 103 -0.43 -8.28 -1.69
C PHE A 103 -0.01 -9.75 -1.48
N MET A 104 0.01 -10.24 -0.24
CA MET A 104 0.27 -11.66 0.03
C MET A 104 -0.93 -12.55 -0.31
N ASN A 105 -2.14 -11.99 -0.34
CA ASN A 105 -3.34 -12.69 -0.77
C ASN A 105 -3.37 -12.82 -2.30
N ALA A 106 -3.54 -14.04 -2.82
CA ALA A 106 -3.54 -14.30 -4.26
C ALA A 106 -4.71 -13.63 -5.00
N GLN A 107 -5.92 -13.64 -4.42
CA GLN A 107 -7.10 -13.00 -5.02
C GLN A 107 -6.94 -11.48 -5.08
N THR A 108 -6.30 -10.88 -4.06
CA THR A 108 -5.93 -9.46 -4.12
C THR A 108 -4.96 -9.17 -5.28
N ARG A 109 -3.94 -10.01 -5.50
CA ARG A 109 -3.00 -9.83 -6.62
C ARG A 109 -3.69 -9.99 -7.97
N GLU A 110 -4.54 -10.99 -8.12
CA GLU A 110 -5.33 -11.22 -9.33
C GLU A 110 -6.23 -10.02 -9.65
N ALA A 111 -6.94 -9.49 -8.64
CA ALA A 111 -7.77 -8.31 -8.81
C ALA A 111 -6.95 -7.07 -9.20
N ILE A 112 -5.78 -6.85 -8.57
CA ILE A 112 -4.88 -5.75 -8.93
C ILE A 112 -4.38 -5.92 -10.37
N SER A 113 -4.04 -7.15 -10.80
CA SER A 113 -3.59 -7.41 -12.17
C SER A 113 -4.69 -7.16 -13.21
N ALA A 114 -5.96 -7.40 -12.86
CA ALA A 114 -7.08 -7.19 -13.76
C ALA A 114 -7.52 -5.71 -13.85
N HIS A 115 -7.47 -4.99 -12.72
CA HIS A 115 -8.07 -3.66 -12.57
C HIS A 115 -7.06 -2.54 -12.26
N GLY A 116 -5.77 -2.84 -12.30
CA GLY A 116 -4.75 -1.90 -11.85
C GLY A 116 -3.35 -2.18 -12.39
N VAL A 117 -2.43 -1.34 -11.93
CA VAL A 117 -0.99 -1.48 -12.11
C VAL A 117 -0.37 -1.41 -10.72
N SER A 118 0.22 -2.52 -10.26
CA SER A 118 0.95 -2.54 -8.99
C SER A 118 2.31 -1.86 -9.12
N VAL A 119 2.62 -0.95 -8.22
CA VAL A 119 3.93 -0.30 -8.09
C VAL A 119 4.52 -0.67 -6.73
N TRP A 120 5.58 -1.47 -6.75
CA TRP A 120 6.28 -1.84 -5.53
C TRP A 120 7.27 -0.76 -5.11
N LEU A 121 7.04 -0.17 -3.93
CA LEU A 121 8.03 0.68 -3.27
C LEU A 121 8.97 -0.18 -2.44
N LYS A 122 10.09 -0.56 -3.07
CA LYS A 122 11.18 -1.28 -2.43
C LYS A 122 12.03 -0.31 -1.58
N ALA A 123 12.34 -0.72 -0.35
CA ALA A 123 13.25 -0.01 0.55
C ALA A 123 14.17 -1.02 1.25
N ASP A 124 15.33 -0.58 1.70
CA ASP A 124 16.20 -1.40 2.55
C ASP A 124 15.69 -1.45 4.00
N LEU A 125 16.19 -2.44 4.75
CA LEU A 125 15.75 -2.69 6.13
C LEU A 125 16.01 -1.47 7.04
N ASP A 126 17.14 -0.80 6.85
CA ASP A 126 17.55 0.31 7.72
C ASP A 126 16.64 1.53 7.54
N LEU A 127 16.31 1.89 6.30
CA LEU A 127 15.36 2.96 5.99
C LEU A 127 13.96 2.64 6.52
N LEU A 128 13.52 1.39 6.38
CA LEU A 128 12.23 0.99 6.92
C LEU A 128 12.22 1.09 8.46
N MET A 129 13.26 0.61 9.13
CA MET A 129 13.40 0.70 10.59
C MET A 129 13.40 2.14 11.08
N GLU A 130 14.17 3.03 10.43
CA GLU A 130 14.22 4.45 10.76
C GLU A 130 12.84 5.11 10.68
N ARG A 131 12.05 4.76 9.66
CA ARG A 131 10.72 5.35 9.46
C ARG A 131 9.65 4.74 10.35
N VAL A 132 9.73 3.44 10.62
CA VAL A 132 8.75 2.73 11.45
C VAL A 132 8.91 3.14 12.91
N SER A 133 10.13 3.18 13.45
CA SER A 133 10.43 3.59 14.84
C SER A 133 9.90 4.98 15.22
N LYS A 134 9.78 5.90 14.25
CA LYS A 134 9.20 7.24 14.46
C LYS A 134 7.67 7.24 14.64
N LYS A 135 6.96 6.12 14.38
CA LYS A 135 5.49 6.02 14.48
C LYS A 135 5.06 5.04 15.57
N GLN A 136 4.66 5.57 16.72
CA GLN A 136 4.30 4.83 17.95
C GLN A 136 3.11 3.86 17.83
N ASN A 137 2.27 3.96 16.79
CA ASN A 137 0.99 3.21 16.71
C ASN A 137 1.04 1.88 15.94
N ARG A 138 2.23 1.30 15.68
CA ARG A 138 2.30 0.03 14.93
C ARG A 138 2.44 -1.17 15.87
N PRO A 139 1.53 -2.17 15.81
CA PRO A 139 1.59 -3.37 16.65
C PRO A 139 2.94 -4.10 16.60
N LEU A 140 3.64 -4.05 15.46
CA LEU A 140 4.96 -4.66 15.26
C LEU A 140 6.07 -4.06 16.12
N LEU A 141 5.95 -2.80 16.54
CA LEU A 141 6.91 -2.14 17.45
C LEU A 141 6.74 -2.56 18.90
N LYS A 142 5.65 -3.26 19.23
CA LYS A 142 5.46 -3.84 20.57
C LYS A 142 6.27 -5.13 20.77
N ASN A 143 6.90 -5.64 19.72
CA ASN A 143 7.79 -6.79 19.82
C ASN A 143 9.13 -6.38 20.46
N PRO A 144 9.75 -7.21 21.32
CA PRO A 144 11.07 -6.94 21.89
C PRO A 144 12.18 -6.78 20.84
N ASP A 145 12.04 -7.35 19.63
CA ASP A 145 12.97 -7.12 18.51
C ASP A 145 12.21 -6.76 17.21
N PRO A 146 11.83 -5.49 17.01
CA PRO A 146 11.14 -5.05 15.81
C PRO A 146 11.97 -5.21 14.52
N ARG A 147 13.31 -5.21 14.64
CA ARG A 147 14.20 -5.36 13.48
C ARG A 147 14.13 -6.77 12.93
N ALA A 148 14.27 -7.77 13.79
CA ALA A 148 14.16 -9.18 13.39
C ALA A 148 12.79 -9.48 12.78
N VAL A 149 11.72 -8.91 13.33
CA VAL A 149 10.37 -9.07 12.75
C VAL A 149 10.30 -8.47 11.35
N LEU A 150 10.82 -7.26 11.15
CA LEU A 150 10.77 -6.61 9.85
C LEU A 150 11.65 -7.32 8.81
N GLU A 151 12.81 -7.82 9.21
CA GLU A 151 13.69 -8.65 8.39
C GLU A 151 13.01 -9.96 7.96
N LYS A 152 12.32 -10.64 8.89
CA LYS A 152 11.49 -11.81 8.56
C LYS A 152 10.41 -11.47 7.54
N LEU A 153 9.66 -10.38 7.77
CA LEU A 153 8.63 -9.92 6.82
C LEU A 153 9.22 -9.56 5.45
N MET A 154 10.43 -9.01 5.39
CA MET A 154 11.12 -8.76 4.13
C MET A 154 11.41 -10.07 3.40
N GLY A 155 12.00 -11.05 4.08
CA GLY A 155 12.31 -12.36 3.51
C GLY A 155 11.08 -13.10 2.98
N GLU A 156 9.95 -13.01 3.68
CA GLU A 156 8.69 -13.65 3.27
C GLU A 156 7.98 -12.91 2.13
N ARG A 157 7.99 -11.57 2.13
CA ARG A 157 7.12 -10.78 1.25
C ARG A 157 7.81 -10.23 0.00
N TYR A 158 9.11 -9.98 0.03
CA TYR A 158 9.82 -9.44 -1.15
C TYR A 158 9.77 -10.37 -2.37
N PRO A 159 9.88 -11.71 -2.22
CA PRO A 159 9.70 -12.62 -3.34
C PRO A 159 8.29 -12.57 -3.96
N VAL A 160 7.28 -12.19 -3.17
CA VAL A 160 5.88 -12.08 -3.65
C VAL A 160 5.59 -10.70 -4.26
N TYR A 161 6.31 -9.66 -3.86
CA TYR A 161 6.21 -8.33 -4.46
C TYR A 161 6.96 -8.18 -5.79
N ALA A 162 7.92 -9.08 -6.07
CA ALA A 162 8.83 -9.01 -7.21
C ALA A 162 8.22 -9.50 -8.52
#